data_AF-A0AA36HA90-F1
#
_entry.id   AF-A0AA36HA90-F1
#
_cell.length_a   1.000
_cell.length_b   1.000
_cell.length_c   1.000
_cell.angle_alpha   90.00
_cell.angle_beta   90.00
_cell.angle_gamma   90.00
#
_symmetry.space_group_name_H-M   'P 1'
#
loop_
_entity.id
_entity.type
_entity.pdbx_description
1 polymer ?
#
loop_
_entity_poly.entity_id
_entity_poly.type
_entity_poly.pdbx_seq_one_letter_code
_entity_poly.pdbx_strand_id
1 'polypeptide(L)'
;MDSILENQRKLHEERERTVETIVKEIMSDKKTHKANINSQQRVKQLVDRYHACTESLERMYTDTEGIRRREMEAIAGPNEFAEFYARVKILKDAHRRNPDELAEPLSMEFQKMHEEIADPEREETDMVQFTDEEGYGRFLDMHALHALYMNLKHITKIDYISYLGQFDKFTDIPKNTTKKTGAYKEYLHALKDYLVYFMERTRPLHNLEEDFKKSDAEIDRMIANGTLPGWPSHTVNTKQATIDISAYSNPKELESLGLDRLKAALMALGLKCGGTLKERAERLFASKGVGAGELGRDALAKKADDAKEHARISALAKLEGHIRCIGNLLGEERDATRENVERKQARAAGENEDDEEEPQACG
;
A
#
# COMPACT_ATOMS: atom_id res chain seq x y z
N MET A 1 -32.43 -18.41 -22.79
CA MET A 1 -33.69 -17.71 -22.44
C MET A 1 -33.31 -16.70 -21.40
N ASP A 2 -33.55 -15.41 -21.64
CA ASP A 2 -33.03 -14.32 -20.81
C ASP A 2 -34.12 -13.87 -19.81
N SER A 3 -34.42 -14.73 -18.84
CA SER A 3 -35.38 -14.44 -17.76
C SER A 3 -34.62 -13.85 -16.57
N ILE A 4 -35.08 -12.71 -16.05
CA ILE A 4 -34.42 -12.05 -14.93
C ILE A 4 -34.50 -12.88 -13.65
N LEU A 5 -35.58 -13.64 -13.47
CA LEU A 5 -35.78 -14.51 -12.30
C LEU A 5 -34.87 -15.73 -12.36
N GLU A 6 -34.71 -16.34 -13.54
CA GLU A 6 -33.77 -17.46 -13.71
C GLU A 6 -32.32 -16.98 -13.57
N ASN A 7 -31.98 -15.81 -14.12
CA ASN A 7 -30.67 -15.19 -13.94
C ASN A 7 -30.40 -14.90 -12.45
N GLN A 8 -31.38 -14.39 -11.68
CA GLN A 8 -31.27 -14.22 -10.23
C GLN A 8 -31.07 -15.55 -9.50
N ARG A 9 -31.87 -16.58 -9.83
CA ARG A 9 -31.73 -17.92 -9.25
C ARG A 9 -30.34 -18.49 -9.49
N LYS A 10 -29.85 -18.41 -10.73
CA LYS A 10 -28.52 -18.88 -11.14
C LYS A 10 -27.41 -18.15 -10.36
N LEU A 11 -27.47 -16.83 -10.25
CA LEU A 11 -26.47 -16.05 -9.53
C LEU A 11 -26.48 -16.34 -8.01
N HIS A 12 -27.66 -16.58 -7.41
CA HIS A 12 -27.72 -17.04 -6.01
C HIS A 12 -27.11 -18.42 -5.82
N GLU A 13 -27.42 -19.36 -6.72
CA GLU A 13 -26.80 -20.69 -6.71
C GLU A 13 -25.27 -20.59 -6.86
N GLU A 14 -24.79 -19.75 -7.77
CA GLU A 14 -23.36 -19.52 -7.98
C GLU A 14 -22.67 -18.94 -6.74
N ARG A 15 -23.29 -17.98 -6.05
CA ARG A 15 -22.77 -17.42 -4.80
C ARG A 15 -22.63 -18.48 -3.72
N GLU A 16 -23.66 -19.31 -3.52
CA GLU A 16 -23.66 -20.34 -2.50
C GLU A 16 -22.56 -21.39 -2.78
N ARG A 17 -22.47 -21.86 -4.02
CA ARG A 17 -21.44 -22.83 -4.44
C ARG A 17 -20.03 -22.24 -4.36
N THR A 18 -19.87 -20.96 -4.65
CA THR A 18 -18.59 -20.26 -4.51
C THR A 18 -18.15 -20.22 -3.04
N VAL A 19 -19.06 -19.91 -2.12
CA VAL A 19 -18.80 -19.94 -0.67
C VAL A 19 -18.42 -21.35 -0.21
N GLU A 20 -19.17 -22.37 -0.63
CA GLU A 20 -18.85 -23.77 -0.30
C GLU A 20 -17.44 -24.15 -0.78
N THR A 21 -17.08 -23.73 -2.00
CA THR A 21 -15.76 -24.02 -2.60
C THR A 21 -14.64 -23.29 -1.86
N ILE A 22 -14.85 -22.04 -1.47
CA ILE A 22 -13.91 -21.28 -0.63
C ILE A 22 -13.67 -22.03 0.68
N VAL A 23 -14.73 -22.51 1.34
CA VAL A 23 -14.59 -23.26 2.60
C VAL A 23 -13.81 -24.55 2.38
N LYS A 24 -14.11 -25.32 1.33
CA LYS A 24 -13.37 -26.56 1.01
C LYS A 24 -11.90 -26.29 0.72
N GLU A 25 -11.61 -25.27 -0.07
CA GLU A 25 -10.26 -24.85 -0.38
C GLU A 25 -9.49 -24.44 0.88
N ILE A 26 -10.07 -23.64 1.77
CA ILE A 26 -9.44 -23.23 3.04
C ILE A 26 -9.19 -24.44 3.96
N MET A 27 -10.14 -25.37 4.04
CA MET A 27 -10.05 -26.56 4.91
C MET A 27 -9.10 -27.64 4.37
N SER A 28 -8.78 -27.63 3.08
CA SER A 28 -7.80 -28.56 2.50
C SER A 28 -6.41 -28.37 3.13
N ASP A 29 -5.64 -29.45 3.27
CA ASP A 29 -4.27 -29.39 3.79
C ASP A 29 -3.27 -29.09 2.66
N LYS A 30 -2.35 -28.16 2.89
CA LYS A 30 -1.36 -27.72 1.89
C LYS A 30 0.02 -28.12 2.37
N LYS A 31 0.58 -29.16 1.74
CA LYS A 31 1.89 -29.73 2.13
C LYS A 31 3.08 -28.86 1.76
N THR A 32 2.97 -28.06 0.70
CA THR A 32 4.09 -27.27 0.15
C THR A 32 3.81 -25.78 0.25
N HIS A 33 4.88 -24.97 0.31
CA HIS A 33 4.76 -23.50 0.29
C HIS A 33 4.03 -23.02 -0.98
N LYS A 34 4.38 -23.60 -2.13
CA LYS A 34 3.74 -23.33 -3.42
C LYS A 34 2.24 -23.61 -3.39
N ALA A 35 1.83 -24.77 -2.86
CA ALA A 35 0.42 -25.12 -2.72
C ALA A 35 -0.34 -24.13 -1.82
N ASN A 36 0.30 -23.64 -0.76
CA ASN A 36 -0.30 -22.64 0.12
C ASN A 36 -0.53 -21.30 -0.62
N ILE A 37 0.48 -20.78 -1.33
CA ILE A 37 0.34 -19.54 -2.12
C ILE A 37 -0.72 -19.71 -3.23
N ASN A 38 -0.71 -20.84 -3.93
CA ASN A 38 -1.72 -21.15 -4.96
C ASN A 38 -3.13 -21.19 -4.37
N SER A 39 -3.30 -21.81 -3.21
CA SER A 39 -4.59 -21.84 -2.51
C SER A 39 -5.08 -20.43 -2.18
N GLN A 40 -4.23 -19.56 -1.65
CA GLN A 40 -4.59 -18.15 -1.38
C GLN A 40 -5.07 -17.43 -2.64
N GLN A 41 -4.41 -17.65 -3.78
CA GLN A 41 -4.78 -17.06 -5.06
C GLN A 41 -6.10 -17.61 -5.62
N ARG A 42 -6.33 -18.93 -5.49
CA ARG A 42 -7.62 -19.55 -5.84
C ARG A 42 -8.76 -18.99 -5.01
N VAL A 43 -8.56 -18.88 -3.69
CA VAL A 43 -9.56 -18.29 -2.79
C VAL A 43 -9.84 -16.85 -3.20
N LYS A 44 -8.82 -16.05 -3.53
CA LYS A 44 -9.03 -14.69 -4.04
C LYS A 44 -9.87 -14.66 -5.31
N GLN A 45 -9.59 -15.52 -6.29
CA GLN A 45 -10.41 -15.62 -7.51
C GLN A 45 -11.87 -15.97 -7.21
N LEU A 46 -12.10 -16.89 -6.26
CA LEU A 46 -13.45 -17.24 -5.82
C LEU A 46 -14.15 -16.09 -5.08
N VAL A 47 -13.43 -15.34 -4.26
CA VAL A 47 -13.95 -14.14 -3.58
C VAL A 47 -14.33 -13.06 -4.59
N ASP A 48 -13.48 -12.81 -5.60
CA ASP A 48 -13.79 -11.89 -6.69
C ASP A 48 -15.04 -12.32 -7.46
N ARG A 49 -15.16 -13.62 -7.77
CA ARG A 49 -16.35 -14.21 -8.41
C ARG A 49 -17.60 -13.97 -7.55
N TYR A 50 -17.50 -14.22 -6.23
CA TYR A 50 -18.60 -13.97 -5.30
C TYR A 50 -19.04 -12.50 -5.30
N HIS A 51 -18.09 -11.56 -5.27
CA HIS A 51 -18.38 -10.13 -5.32
C HIS A 51 -19.03 -9.74 -6.64
N ALA A 52 -18.51 -10.19 -7.78
CA ALA A 52 -19.09 -9.92 -9.10
C ALA A 52 -20.54 -10.44 -9.23
N CYS A 53 -20.83 -11.64 -8.71
CA CYS A 53 -22.18 -12.17 -8.65
C CYS A 53 -23.08 -11.32 -7.75
N THR A 54 -22.56 -10.86 -6.60
CA THR A 54 -23.31 -10.04 -5.63
C THR A 54 -23.65 -8.67 -6.21
N GLU A 55 -22.70 -7.99 -6.85
CA GLU A 55 -22.95 -6.71 -7.53
C GLU A 55 -23.98 -6.85 -8.65
N SER A 56 -23.91 -7.94 -9.42
CA SER A 56 -24.86 -8.22 -10.49
C SER A 56 -26.27 -8.41 -9.94
N LEU A 57 -26.42 -9.19 -8.85
CA LEU A 57 -27.70 -9.36 -8.16
C LEU A 57 -28.24 -8.03 -7.63
N GLU A 58 -27.41 -7.22 -6.98
CA GLU A 58 -27.82 -5.92 -6.43
C GLU A 58 -28.39 -5.01 -7.53
N ARG A 59 -27.71 -4.94 -8.69
CA ARG A 59 -28.22 -4.19 -9.85
C ARG A 59 -29.57 -4.73 -10.33
N MET A 60 -29.72 -6.05 -10.43
CA MET A 60 -30.96 -6.70 -10.85
C MET A 60 -32.11 -6.52 -9.85
N TYR A 61 -31.83 -6.42 -8.54
CA TYR A 61 -32.84 -6.16 -7.52
C TYR A 61 -33.22 -4.69 -7.39
N THR A 62 -32.29 -3.78 -7.68
CA THR A 62 -32.56 -2.33 -7.72
C THR A 62 -33.60 -2.00 -8.80
N ASP A 63 -33.66 -2.80 -9.88
CA ASP A 63 -34.71 -2.77 -10.90
C ASP A 63 -34.93 -1.37 -11.51
N THR A 64 -33.85 -0.68 -11.84
CA THR A 64 -33.87 0.68 -12.41
C THR A 64 -34.70 0.77 -13.70
N GLU A 65 -34.67 -0.28 -14.52
CA GLU A 65 -35.39 -0.37 -15.80
C GLU A 65 -36.78 -1.04 -15.67
N GLY A 66 -37.20 -1.40 -14.46
CA GLY A 66 -38.48 -2.06 -14.19
C GLY A 66 -38.64 -3.41 -14.89
N ILE A 67 -37.56 -4.05 -15.34
CA ILE A 67 -37.58 -5.34 -16.04
C ILE A 67 -38.08 -6.43 -15.10
N ARG A 68 -37.59 -6.43 -13.85
CA ARG A 68 -37.98 -7.42 -12.83
C ARG A 68 -39.47 -7.29 -12.52
N ARG A 69 -39.94 -6.07 -12.29
CA ARG A 69 -41.36 -5.80 -12.04
C ARG A 69 -42.23 -6.28 -13.20
N ARG A 70 -41.90 -5.91 -14.44
CA ARG A 70 -42.66 -6.32 -15.63
C ARG A 70 -42.71 -7.83 -15.79
N GLU A 71 -41.60 -8.52 -15.57
CA GLU A 71 -41.58 -9.99 -15.65
C GLU A 71 -42.42 -10.63 -14.54
N MET A 72 -42.34 -10.13 -13.30
CA MET A 72 -43.21 -10.62 -12.22
C MET A 72 -44.69 -10.38 -12.50
N GLU A 73 -45.06 -9.20 -13.02
CA GLU A 73 -46.44 -8.88 -13.41
C GLU A 73 -46.93 -9.76 -14.56
N ALA A 74 -46.07 -10.10 -15.52
CA ALA A 74 -46.42 -11.01 -16.61
C ALA A 74 -46.68 -12.44 -16.11
N ILE A 75 -45.92 -12.89 -15.11
CA ILE A 75 -46.04 -14.25 -14.54
C ILE A 75 -47.21 -14.36 -13.56
N ALA A 76 -47.45 -13.34 -12.74
CA ALA A 76 -48.48 -13.32 -11.68
C ALA A 76 -49.73 -12.50 -12.07
N GLY A 77 -49.89 -12.18 -13.36
CA GLY A 77 -51.01 -11.39 -13.89
C GLY A 77 -52.20 -12.25 -14.32
N PRO A 78 -53.31 -11.68 -14.82
CA PRO A 78 -54.51 -12.46 -15.16
C PRO A 78 -54.34 -13.54 -16.25
N ASN A 79 -53.27 -13.48 -17.04
CA ASN A 79 -53.00 -14.34 -18.20
C ASN A 79 -51.81 -15.30 -18.00
N GLU A 80 -51.56 -15.74 -16.75
CA GLU A 80 -50.39 -16.57 -16.36
C GLU A 80 -50.17 -17.78 -17.27
N PHE A 81 -51.25 -18.53 -17.56
CA PHE A 81 -51.17 -19.75 -18.38
C PHE A 81 -50.74 -19.45 -19.82
N ALA A 82 -51.24 -18.38 -20.42
CA ALA A 82 -50.90 -18.02 -21.79
C ALA A 82 -49.41 -17.62 -21.90
N GLU A 83 -48.92 -16.84 -20.94
CA GLU A 83 -47.51 -16.45 -20.83
C GLU A 83 -46.60 -17.67 -20.61
N PHE A 84 -46.98 -18.59 -19.72
CA PHE A 84 -46.24 -19.84 -19.49
C PHE A 84 -46.10 -20.68 -20.77
N TYR A 85 -47.21 -20.94 -21.46
CA TYR A 85 -47.17 -21.74 -22.70
C TYR A 85 -46.39 -21.05 -23.82
N ALA A 86 -46.42 -19.71 -23.91
CA ALA A 86 -45.60 -18.97 -24.85
C ALA A 86 -44.10 -19.16 -24.58
N ARG A 87 -43.66 -19.06 -23.32
CA ARG A 87 -42.26 -19.30 -22.93
C ARG A 87 -41.82 -20.75 -23.15
N VAL A 88 -42.67 -21.72 -22.81
CA VAL A 88 -42.41 -23.15 -23.06
C VAL A 88 -42.28 -23.43 -24.55
N LYS A 89 -43.11 -22.80 -25.39
CA LYS A 89 -43.01 -22.93 -26.85
C LYS A 89 -41.66 -22.43 -27.35
N ILE A 90 -41.20 -21.25 -26.90
CA ILE A 90 -39.88 -20.72 -27.26
C ILE A 90 -38.76 -21.68 -26.84
N LEU A 91 -38.84 -22.26 -25.64
CA LEU A 91 -37.85 -23.23 -25.16
C LEU A 91 -37.83 -24.51 -26.02
N LYS A 92 -39.01 -25.05 -26.35
CA LYS A 92 -39.13 -26.23 -27.23
C LYS A 92 -38.60 -25.95 -28.64
N ASP A 93 -38.87 -24.76 -29.18
CA ASP A 93 -38.38 -24.35 -30.49
C ASP A 93 -36.86 -24.09 -30.50
N ALA A 94 -36.29 -23.63 -29.38
CA ALA A 94 -34.84 -23.54 -29.21
C ALA A 94 -34.19 -24.92 -29.15
N HIS A 95 -34.72 -25.83 -28.32
CA HIS A 95 -34.20 -27.20 -28.21
C HIS A 95 -34.33 -27.98 -29.51
N ARG A 96 -35.41 -27.78 -30.29
CA ARG A 96 -35.55 -28.41 -31.61
C ARG A 96 -34.49 -27.93 -32.62
N ARG A 97 -34.06 -26.67 -32.51
CA ARG A 97 -32.99 -26.11 -33.35
C ARG A 97 -31.60 -26.64 -32.96
N ASN A 98 -31.40 -26.89 -31.65
CA ASN A 98 -30.14 -27.33 -31.09
C ASN A 98 -30.33 -28.64 -30.27
N PRO A 99 -30.60 -29.79 -30.92
CA PRO A 99 -30.91 -31.04 -30.22
C PRO A 99 -29.69 -31.66 -29.52
N ASP A 100 -28.49 -31.46 -30.09
CA ASP A 100 -27.23 -32.02 -29.58
C ASP A 100 -26.53 -31.10 -28.57
N GLU A 101 -27.10 -29.92 -28.29
CA GLU A 101 -26.56 -28.98 -27.31
C GLU A 101 -26.87 -29.48 -25.90
N LEU A 102 -25.84 -30.04 -25.24
CA LEU A 102 -25.92 -30.44 -23.84
C LEU A 102 -25.78 -29.19 -22.97
N ALA A 103 -26.80 -28.90 -22.17
CA ALA A 103 -26.73 -27.88 -21.14
C ALA A 103 -25.86 -28.40 -19.99
N GLU A 104 -24.63 -27.90 -19.85
CA GLU A 104 -23.80 -28.18 -18.69
C GLU A 104 -24.34 -27.39 -17.47
N PRO A 105 -24.83 -28.07 -16.43
CA PRO A 105 -25.27 -27.39 -15.21
C PRO A 105 -24.09 -26.79 -14.48
N LEU A 106 -24.32 -25.64 -13.85
CA LEU A 106 -23.32 -24.97 -13.00
C LEU A 106 -22.75 -25.91 -11.93
N SER A 107 -23.55 -26.86 -11.43
CA SER A 107 -23.10 -27.85 -10.46
C SER A 107 -21.92 -28.71 -10.93
N MET A 108 -21.80 -28.99 -12.24
CA MET A 108 -20.70 -29.80 -12.77
C MET A 108 -19.37 -29.06 -12.68
N GLU A 109 -19.36 -27.75 -12.92
CA GLU A 109 -18.16 -26.91 -12.79
C GLU A 109 -17.63 -26.94 -11.34
N PHE A 110 -18.52 -26.71 -10.36
CA PHE A 110 -18.15 -26.73 -8.95
C PHE A 110 -17.78 -28.11 -8.44
N GLN A 111 -18.42 -29.17 -8.96
CA GLN A 111 -18.05 -30.53 -8.63
C GLN A 111 -16.62 -30.85 -9.09
N LYS A 112 -16.24 -30.48 -10.32
CA LYS A 112 -14.86 -30.64 -10.81
C LYS A 112 -13.86 -29.89 -9.93
N MET A 113 -14.17 -28.64 -9.54
CA MET A 113 -13.32 -27.90 -8.59
C MET A 113 -13.18 -28.61 -7.25
N HIS A 114 -14.25 -29.21 -6.71
CA HIS A 114 -14.19 -29.97 -5.45
C HIS A 114 -13.37 -31.25 -5.57
N GLU A 115 -13.45 -31.94 -6.71
CA GLU A 115 -12.64 -33.12 -7.01
C GLU A 115 -11.16 -32.74 -7.09
N GLU A 116 -10.80 -31.64 -7.75
CA GLU A 116 -9.43 -31.11 -7.81
C GLU A 116 -8.88 -30.67 -6.44
N ILE A 117 -9.73 -30.11 -5.57
CA ILE A 117 -9.34 -29.71 -4.20
C ILE A 117 -9.09 -30.95 -3.33
N ALA A 118 -9.87 -32.03 -3.54
CA ALA A 118 -9.75 -33.27 -2.79
C ALA A 118 -8.59 -34.15 -3.26
N ASP A 119 -8.07 -33.91 -4.46
CA ASP A 119 -6.98 -34.68 -5.06
C ASP A 119 -5.62 -34.37 -4.37
N PRO A 120 -5.02 -35.33 -3.63
CA PRO A 120 -3.73 -35.14 -2.99
C PRO A 120 -2.55 -35.12 -3.97
N GLU A 121 -2.74 -35.59 -5.21
CA GLU A 121 -1.73 -35.63 -6.28
C GLU A 121 -1.91 -34.49 -7.29
N ARG A 122 -2.79 -33.53 -6.99
CA ARG A 122 -3.03 -32.34 -7.81
C ARG A 122 -1.73 -31.69 -8.24
N GLU A 123 -1.62 -31.42 -9.54
CA GLU A 123 -0.52 -30.65 -10.09
C GLU A 123 -0.57 -29.18 -9.64
N GLU A 124 0.49 -28.72 -8.98
CA GLU A 124 0.63 -27.33 -8.56
C GLU A 124 1.22 -26.50 -9.69
N THR A 125 0.38 -26.13 -10.65
CA THR A 125 0.72 -25.17 -11.71
C THR A 125 0.99 -23.78 -11.13
N ASP A 126 1.88 -23.02 -11.76
CA ASP A 126 2.15 -21.64 -11.35
C ASP A 126 0.92 -20.77 -11.62
N MET A 127 0.28 -20.29 -10.54
CA MET A 127 -0.85 -19.36 -10.66
C MET A 127 -0.39 -17.91 -10.75
N VAL A 128 0.81 -17.63 -10.24
CA VAL A 128 1.37 -16.29 -10.13
C VAL A 128 2.85 -16.34 -10.50
N GLN A 129 3.31 -15.31 -11.20
CA GLN A 129 4.70 -15.19 -11.58
C GLN A 129 5.52 -14.62 -10.43
N PHE A 130 6.63 -15.29 -10.12
CA PHE A 130 7.67 -14.83 -9.21
C PHE A 130 9.01 -14.84 -9.93
N THR A 131 9.94 -14.00 -9.50
CA THR A 131 11.31 -14.12 -9.96
C THR A 131 11.96 -15.35 -9.31
N ASP A 132 13.01 -15.87 -9.95
CA ASP A 132 13.75 -17.01 -9.40
C ASP A 132 14.35 -16.70 -8.02
N GLU A 133 14.77 -15.44 -7.80
CA GLU A 133 15.30 -14.98 -6.52
C GLU A 133 14.23 -14.88 -5.42
N GLU A 134 12.95 -14.65 -5.77
CA GLU A 134 11.84 -14.63 -4.81
C GLU A 134 11.43 -16.04 -4.34
N GLY A 135 11.79 -17.08 -5.09
CA GLY A 135 11.52 -18.48 -4.70
C GLY A 135 10.04 -18.76 -4.45
N TYR A 136 9.15 -18.27 -5.33
CA TYR A 136 7.69 -18.37 -5.21
C TYR A 136 7.10 -17.72 -3.95
N GLY A 137 7.68 -16.59 -3.53
CA GLY A 137 7.21 -15.82 -2.36
C GLY A 137 7.91 -16.17 -1.05
N ARG A 138 8.95 -17.00 -1.09
CA ARG A 138 9.75 -17.37 0.09
C ARG A 138 10.77 -16.29 0.47
N PHE A 139 11.26 -15.55 -0.51
CA PHE A 139 12.29 -14.54 -0.36
C PHE A 139 11.89 -13.24 -1.06
N LEU A 140 12.54 -12.15 -0.65
CA LEU A 140 12.38 -10.82 -1.22
C LEU A 140 13.57 -10.50 -2.13
N ASP A 141 13.31 -10.15 -3.39
CA ASP A 141 14.34 -9.67 -4.29
C ASP A 141 14.51 -8.16 -4.16
N MET A 142 15.42 -7.76 -3.27
CA MET A 142 15.64 -6.36 -2.91
C MET A 142 16.90 -5.77 -3.54
N HIS A 143 17.59 -6.49 -4.44
CA HIS A 143 18.89 -6.04 -5.00
C HIS A 143 18.75 -4.73 -5.80
N ALA A 144 17.73 -4.63 -6.64
CA ALA A 144 17.47 -3.41 -7.41
C ALA A 144 17.16 -2.21 -6.49
N LEU A 145 16.43 -2.46 -5.40
CA LEU A 145 16.07 -1.44 -4.41
C LEU A 145 17.30 -1.01 -3.58
N HIS A 146 18.20 -1.94 -3.26
CA HIS A 146 19.48 -1.64 -2.63
C HIS A 146 20.36 -0.77 -3.53
N ALA A 147 20.41 -1.05 -4.84
CA ALA A 147 21.14 -0.20 -5.79
C ALA A 147 20.57 1.24 -5.82
N LEU A 148 19.24 1.40 -5.81
CA LEU A 148 18.60 2.71 -5.69
C LEU A 148 18.95 3.41 -4.37
N TYR A 149 18.95 2.68 -3.25
CA TYR A 149 19.34 3.20 -1.94
C TYR A 149 20.80 3.70 -1.94
N MET A 150 21.71 2.93 -2.53
CA MET A 150 23.14 3.26 -2.61
C MET A 150 23.43 4.51 -3.45
N ASN A 151 22.51 4.89 -4.34
CA ASN A 151 22.57 6.10 -5.17
C ASN A 151 22.04 7.36 -4.46
N LEU A 152 21.45 7.23 -3.27
CA LEU A 152 20.96 8.38 -2.51
C LEU A 152 22.11 9.27 -2.02
N LYS A 153 21.92 10.59 -2.13
CA LYS A 153 22.95 11.57 -1.70
C LYS A 153 22.99 11.68 -0.18
N HIS A 154 24.20 11.74 0.37
CA HIS A 154 24.46 11.93 1.81
C HIS A 154 23.91 10.82 2.72
N ILE A 155 23.73 9.61 2.19
CA ILE A 155 23.37 8.43 2.97
C ILE A 155 24.61 7.62 3.35
N THR A 156 24.56 6.95 4.49
CA THR A 156 25.58 5.97 4.87
C THR A 156 25.41 4.75 3.97
N LYS A 157 26.44 4.43 3.19
CA LYS A 157 26.46 3.23 2.36
C LYS A 157 26.59 2.00 3.25
N ILE A 158 25.73 1.03 3.02
CA ILE A 158 25.65 -0.22 3.77
C ILE A 158 25.66 -1.40 2.80
N ASP A 159 26.14 -2.55 3.26
CA ASP A 159 26.06 -3.80 2.52
C ASP A 159 24.60 -4.29 2.42
N TYR A 160 24.39 -5.30 1.57
CA TYR A 160 23.06 -5.80 1.25
C TYR A 160 22.35 -6.45 2.46
N ILE A 161 23.08 -7.19 3.30
CA ILE A 161 22.51 -7.85 4.49
C ILE A 161 22.05 -6.80 5.50
N SER A 162 22.89 -5.80 5.77
CA SER A 162 22.50 -4.67 6.62
C SER A 162 21.28 -3.94 6.06
N TYR A 163 21.22 -3.71 4.75
CA TYR A 163 20.06 -3.09 4.10
C TYR A 163 18.76 -3.88 4.32
N LEU A 164 18.77 -5.20 4.15
CA LEU A 164 17.61 -6.05 4.41
C LEU A 164 17.11 -5.91 5.86
N GLY A 165 18.00 -5.70 6.83
CA GLY A 165 17.64 -5.51 8.24
C GLY A 165 17.15 -4.11 8.63
N GLN A 166 17.19 -3.14 7.72
CA GLN A 166 16.89 -1.73 8.04
C GLN A 166 16.12 -0.94 6.97
N PHE A 167 15.67 -1.56 5.88
CA PHE A 167 14.95 -0.83 4.81
C PHE A 167 13.64 -0.17 5.29
N ASP A 168 13.07 -0.63 6.41
CA ASP A 168 11.88 -0.12 7.10
C ASP A 168 12.20 0.91 8.22
N LYS A 169 13.49 1.19 8.47
CA LYS A 169 13.97 2.11 9.50
C LYS A 169 14.36 3.46 8.91
N PHE A 170 13.45 4.43 9.00
CA PHE A 170 13.62 5.77 8.41
C PHE A 170 14.12 6.84 9.38
N THR A 171 14.39 6.49 10.65
CA THR A 171 14.80 7.46 11.69
C THR A 171 16.18 8.05 11.43
N ASP A 172 17.07 7.24 10.86
CA ASP A 172 18.49 7.57 10.73
C ASP A 172 18.80 8.29 9.41
N ILE A 173 17.79 8.42 8.54
CA ILE A 173 17.95 9.02 7.21
C ILE A 173 17.98 10.56 7.33
N PRO A 174 19.02 11.24 6.80
CA PRO A 174 19.17 12.68 6.94
C PRO A 174 18.03 13.51 6.34
N LYS A 175 17.36 14.29 7.20
CA LYS A 175 16.15 15.05 6.85
C LYS A 175 16.38 16.12 5.79
N ASN A 176 17.39 16.97 6.00
CA ASN A 176 17.57 18.19 5.21
C ASN A 176 18.28 17.92 3.88
N THR A 177 19.06 16.84 3.79
CA THR A 177 19.90 16.53 2.63
C THR A 177 19.37 15.37 1.80
N THR A 178 18.81 14.33 2.43
CA THR A 178 18.32 13.14 1.72
C THR A 178 16.80 13.16 1.54
N LYS A 179 16.02 13.32 2.62
CA LYS A 179 14.55 13.25 2.58
C LYS A 179 13.86 14.38 1.77
N LYS A 180 14.60 15.44 1.42
CA LYS A 180 14.11 16.53 0.55
C LYS A 180 14.32 16.26 -0.94
N THR A 181 15.10 15.24 -1.30
CA THR A 181 15.45 14.95 -2.70
C THR A 181 14.32 14.20 -3.40
N GLY A 182 14.19 14.42 -4.71
CA GLY A 182 13.27 13.63 -5.55
C GLY A 182 13.67 12.15 -5.59
N ALA A 183 14.97 11.86 -5.67
CA ALA A 183 15.51 10.50 -5.69
C ALA A 183 15.09 9.66 -4.47
N TYR A 184 15.04 10.25 -3.26
CA TYR A 184 14.55 9.54 -2.09
C TYR A 184 13.06 9.20 -2.20
N LYS A 185 12.26 10.13 -2.72
CA LYS A 185 10.83 9.90 -2.94
C LYS A 185 10.60 8.79 -3.98
N GLU A 186 11.35 8.80 -5.07
CA GLU A 186 11.32 7.76 -6.10
C GLU A 186 11.71 6.39 -5.54
N TYR A 187 12.79 6.33 -4.74
CA TYR A 187 13.18 5.12 -4.03
C TYR A 187 12.07 4.58 -3.12
N LEU A 188 11.42 5.44 -2.31
CA LEU A 188 10.33 5.01 -1.43
C LEU A 188 9.10 4.53 -2.22
N HIS A 189 8.77 5.15 -3.35
CA HIS A 189 7.70 4.66 -4.21
C HIS A 189 8.05 3.29 -4.78
N ALA A 190 9.23 3.13 -5.38
CA ALA A 190 9.67 1.84 -5.91
C ALA A 190 9.68 0.74 -4.84
N LEU A 191 10.15 1.06 -3.63
CA LEU A 191 10.15 0.16 -2.49
C LEU A 191 8.73 -0.22 -2.06
N LYS A 192 7.83 0.76 -1.90
CA LYS A 192 6.44 0.51 -1.53
C LYS A 192 5.75 -0.33 -2.61
N ASP A 193 5.89 0.04 -3.88
CA ASP A 193 5.22 -0.61 -5.00
C ASP A 193 5.66 -2.08 -5.11
N TYR A 194 6.96 -2.36 -4.95
CA TYR A 194 7.47 -3.72 -4.88
C TYR A 194 6.87 -4.52 -3.71
N LEU A 195 6.87 -3.95 -2.50
CA LEU A 195 6.37 -4.65 -1.31
C LEU A 195 4.85 -4.90 -1.37
N VAL A 196 4.08 -3.96 -1.92
CA VAL A 196 2.65 -4.14 -2.18
C VAL A 196 2.44 -5.24 -3.21
N TYR A 197 3.15 -5.18 -4.34
CA TYR A 197 3.06 -6.20 -5.39
C TYR A 197 3.47 -7.59 -4.89
N PHE A 198 4.46 -7.69 -4.01
CA PHE A 198 4.83 -8.94 -3.36
C PHE A 198 3.71 -9.46 -2.47
N MET A 199 3.11 -8.61 -1.63
CA MET A 199 1.97 -8.97 -0.76
C MET A 199 0.73 -9.39 -1.54
N GLU A 200 0.40 -8.73 -2.66
CA GLU A 200 -0.73 -9.12 -3.52
C GLU A 200 -0.55 -10.52 -4.10
N ARG A 201 0.70 -10.96 -4.30
CA ARG A 201 1.03 -12.29 -4.82
C ARG A 201 1.11 -13.35 -3.74
N THR A 202 1.59 -13.03 -2.55
CA THR A 202 1.75 -14.01 -1.45
C THR A 202 0.54 -14.11 -0.54
N ARG A 203 -0.15 -12.99 -0.30
CA ARG A 203 -1.27 -12.85 0.63
C ARG A 203 -2.38 -11.96 0.01
N PRO A 204 -2.98 -12.39 -1.11
CA PRO A 204 -3.95 -11.59 -1.88
C PRO A 204 -5.22 -11.18 -1.09
N LEU A 205 -5.58 -11.93 -0.05
CA LEU A 205 -6.76 -11.65 0.79
C LEU A 205 -6.47 -10.65 1.93
N HIS A 206 -5.21 -10.24 2.10
CA HIS A 206 -4.81 -9.33 3.17
C HIS A 206 -5.23 -7.89 2.84
N ASN A 207 -5.95 -7.24 3.75
CA ASN A 207 -6.45 -5.88 3.52
C ASN A 207 -5.39 -4.81 3.83
N LEU A 208 -4.48 -4.61 2.87
CA LEU A 208 -3.44 -3.57 2.96
C LEU A 208 -4.02 -2.15 3.05
N GLU A 209 -5.19 -1.90 2.46
CA GLU A 209 -5.82 -0.58 2.49
C GLU A 209 -6.22 -0.19 3.92
N GLU A 210 -6.78 -1.13 4.68
CA GLU A 210 -7.12 -0.91 6.08
C GLU A 210 -5.88 -0.67 6.95
N ASP A 211 -4.81 -1.43 6.72
CA ASP A 211 -3.54 -1.24 7.43
C ASP A 211 -2.91 0.12 7.13
N PHE A 212 -2.94 0.56 5.86
CA PHE A 212 -2.51 1.90 5.48
C PHE A 212 -3.37 2.98 6.12
N LYS A 213 -4.70 2.80 6.18
CA LYS A 213 -5.59 3.75 6.87
C LYS A 213 -5.27 3.87 8.37
N LYS A 214 -5.00 2.74 9.04
CA LYS A 214 -4.57 2.73 10.46
C LYS A 214 -3.24 3.45 10.64
N SER A 215 -2.26 3.15 9.78
CA SER A 215 -0.95 3.80 9.79
C SER A 215 -1.04 5.31 9.54
N ASP A 216 -1.84 5.73 8.57
CA ASP A 216 -2.07 7.14 8.24
C ASP A 216 -2.69 7.90 9.41
N ALA A 217 -3.69 7.31 10.08
CA ALA A 217 -4.34 7.89 11.24
C ALA A 217 -3.37 8.04 12.43
N GLU A 218 -2.49 7.07 12.65
CA GLU A 218 -1.45 7.13 13.67
C GLU A 218 -0.45 8.25 13.36
N ILE A 219 -0.01 8.37 12.10
CA ILE A 219 0.93 9.40 11.65
C ILE A 219 0.31 10.78 11.77
N ASP A 220 -0.94 10.96 11.35
CA ASP A 220 -1.64 12.23 11.48
C ASP A 220 -1.76 12.64 12.96
N ARG A 221 -2.00 11.68 13.86
CA ARG A 221 -1.98 11.91 15.31
C ARG A 221 -0.60 12.30 15.82
N MET A 222 0.46 11.63 15.37
CA MET A 222 1.85 11.97 15.75
C MET A 222 2.28 13.34 15.22
N ILE A 223 1.84 13.73 14.03
CA ILE A 223 2.08 15.05 13.45
C ILE A 223 1.35 16.12 14.27
N ALA A 224 0.07 15.90 14.60
CA ALA A 224 -0.72 16.83 15.41
C ALA A 224 -0.11 17.06 16.81
N ASN A 225 0.45 16.01 17.40
CA ASN A 225 1.10 16.06 18.72
C ASN A 225 2.58 16.50 18.66
N GLY A 226 3.17 16.63 17.47
CA GLY A 226 4.59 16.94 17.31
C GLY A 226 5.55 15.83 17.78
N THR A 227 5.06 14.59 17.94
CA THR A 227 5.82 13.44 18.46
C THR A 227 6.39 12.54 17.36
N LEU A 228 6.21 12.90 16.08
CA LEU A 228 6.64 12.07 14.96
C LEU A 228 8.18 11.87 14.97
N PRO A 229 8.67 10.63 15.17
CA PRO A 229 10.10 10.34 15.24
C PRO A 229 10.80 10.75 13.94
N GLY A 230 11.97 11.38 14.04
CA GLY A 230 12.70 11.81 12.85
C GLY A 230 12.10 13.03 12.15
N TRP A 231 11.17 13.78 12.76
CA TRP A 231 10.67 15.06 12.24
C TRP A 231 10.78 16.18 13.30
N PRO A 232 11.09 17.43 12.92
CA PRO A 232 11.14 18.52 13.89
C PRO A 232 9.73 18.83 14.38
N SER A 233 9.51 18.78 15.70
CA SER A 233 8.26 19.22 16.30
C SER A 233 8.03 20.69 15.92
N HIS A 234 6.88 20.99 15.30
CA HIS A 234 6.47 22.36 15.03
C HIS A 234 6.08 23.12 16.30
N THR A 235 6.10 22.46 17.46
CA THR A 235 6.17 23.14 18.75
C THR A 235 7.58 23.71 18.94
N VAL A 236 7.95 24.70 18.14
CA VAL A 236 8.81 25.76 18.67
C VAL A 236 8.06 26.22 19.92
N ASN A 237 8.66 26.04 21.10
CA ASN A 237 8.14 26.57 22.36
C ASN A 237 7.98 28.08 22.20
N THR A 238 6.86 28.53 21.62
CA THR A 238 6.49 29.93 21.43
C THR A 238 6.33 30.65 22.77
N LYS A 239 6.26 29.89 23.87
CA LYS A 239 6.27 30.41 25.24
C LYS A 239 7.64 30.91 25.73
N GLN A 240 8.77 30.53 25.10
CA GLN A 240 10.11 31.02 25.46
C GLN A 240 10.67 32.06 24.47
N ALA A 241 9.95 32.36 23.38
CA ALA A 241 10.44 33.18 22.27
C ALA A 241 9.94 34.63 22.29
N THR A 242 9.24 35.07 23.33
CA THR A 242 8.86 36.48 23.48
C THR A 242 10.09 37.28 23.94
N ILE A 243 10.84 37.81 22.97
CA ILE A 243 11.86 38.82 23.23
C ILE A 243 11.13 40.13 23.51
N ASP A 244 11.40 40.75 24.65
CA ASP A 244 10.94 42.11 24.90
C ASP A 244 11.79 43.08 24.07
N ILE A 245 11.30 43.43 22.89
CA ILE A 245 11.96 44.35 21.95
C ILE A 245 12.07 45.77 22.56
N SER A 246 11.25 46.10 23.57
CA SER A 246 11.29 47.40 24.23
C SER A 246 12.59 47.64 25.00
N ALA A 247 13.20 46.57 25.52
CA ALA A 247 14.45 46.59 26.29
C ALA A 247 15.71 46.90 25.46
N TYR A 248 15.61 46.92 24.12
CA TYR A 248 16.73 47.15 23.21
C TYR A 248 16.66 48.54 22.59
N SER A 249 17.81 49.23 22.50
CA SER A 249 17.88 50.60 21.96
C SER A 249 18.22 50.63 20.47
N ASN A 250 18.81 49.57 19.93
CA ASN A 250 19.15 49.47 18.50
C ASN A 250 19.13 48.01 17.99
N PRO A 251 19.04 47.79 16.66
CA PRO A 251 19.08 46.46 16.07
C PRO A 251 20.36 45.66 16.33
N LYS A 252 21.52 46.31 16.51
CA LYS A 252 22.79 45.60 16.74
C LYS A 252 22.80 44.83 18.06
N GLU A 253 22.14 45.35 19.09
CA GLU A 253 22.02 44.64 20.37
C GLU A 253 21.23 43.33 20.25
N LEU A 254 20.26 43.27 19.34
CA LEU A 254 19.49 42.07 19.03
C LEU A 254 20.33 41.02 18.26
N GLU A 255 21.35 41.42 17.49
CA GLU A 255 22.24 40.47 16.81
C GLU A 255 22.95 39.53 17.81
N SER A 256 23.26 40.04 19.01
CA SER A 256 23.88 39.30 20.12
C SER A 256 23.05 38.09 20.59
N LEU A 257 21.75 38.06 20.29
CA LEU A 257 20.85 36.96 20.63
C LEU A 257 21.01 35.74 19.71
N GLY A 258 21.69 35.91 18.57
CA GLY A 258 21.98 34.84 17.62
C GLY A 258 20.82 34.50 16.67
N LEU A 259 21.16 33.76 15.61
CA LEU A 259 20.28 33.45 14.49
C LEU A 259 19.01 32.69 14.91
N ASP A 260 19.14 31.72 15.82
CA ASP A 260 18.03 30.85 16.23
C ASP A 260 17.00 31.59 17.09
N ARG A 261 17.47 32.45 18.00
CA ARG A 261 16.59 33.22 18.90
C ARG A 261 15.84 34.31 18.14
N LEU A 262 16.51 34.99 17.20
CA LEU A 262 15.87 35.95 16.29
C LEU A 262 14.87 35.28 15.35
N LYS A 263 15.19 34.08 14.84
CA LYS A 263 14.26 33.30 14.01
C LYS A 263 13.00 32.96 14.80
N ALA A 264 13.14 32.46 16.03
CA ALA A 264 12.02 32.09 16.89
C ALA A 264 11.10 33.29 17.20
N ALA A 265 11.67 34.45 17.52
CA ALA A 265 10.90 35.66 17.81
C ALA A 265 10.18 36.23 16.57
N LEU A 266 10.84 36.25 15.40
CA LEU A 266 10.20 36.65 14.15
C LEU A 266 9.06 35.71 13.77
N MET A 267 9.24 34.39 13.95
CA MET A 267 8.17 33.40 13.72
C MET A 267 7.01 33.58 14.70
N ALA A 268 7.27 33.88 15.98
CA ALA A 268 6.25 34.16 16.98
C ALA A 268 5.40 35.39 16.63
N LEU A 269 5.99 36.37 15.94
CA LEU A 269 5.30 37.57 15.43
C LEU A 269 4.70 37.39 14.02
N GLY A 270 4.84 36.21 13.41
CA GLY A 270 4.35 35.93 12.05
C GLY A 270 5.12 36.65 10.94
N LEU A 271 6.34 37.11 11.21
CA LEU A 271 7.19 37.86 10.29
C LEU A 271 8.18 36.95 9.55
N LYS A 272 8.64 37.39 8.38
CA LYS A 272 9.66 36.67 7.59
C LYS A 272 10.93 36.47 8.42
N CYS A 273 11.43 35.25 8.50
CA CYS A 273 12.66 34.91 9.21
C CYS A 273 13.86 34.59 8.30
N GLY A 274 13.74 34.85 6.99
CA GLY A 274 14.86 34.74 6.03
C GLY A 274 15.81 35.95 6.08
N GLY A 275 17.02 35.78 5.55
CA GLY A 275 18.05 36.82 5.51
C GLY A 275 19.19 36.63 6.51
N THR A 276 20.13 37.59 6.50
CA THR A 276 21.30 37.63 7.38
C THR A 276 20.91 37.90 8.85
N LEU A 277 21.82 37.63 9.80
CA LEU A 277 21.61 37.92 11.23
C LEU A 277 21.14 39.38 11.45
N LYS A 278 21.81 40.31 10.76
CA LYS A 278 21.52 41.74 10.78
C LYS A 278 20.12 42.06 10.25
N GLU A 279 19.75 41.53 9.09
CA GLU A 279 18.42 41.73 8.49
C GLU A 279 17.28 41.20 9.39
N ARG A 280 17.52 40.09 10.10
CA ARG A 280 16.55 39.55 11.07
C ARG A 280 16.42 40.44 12.29
N ALA A 281 17.54 40.94 12.81
CA ALA A 281 17.56 41.85 13.94
C ALA A 281 16.87 43.19 13.61
N GLU A 282 17.14 43.75 12.42
CA GLU A 282 16.48 44.96 11.90
C GLU A 282 14.97 44.76 11.75
N ARG A 283 14.54 43.63 11.18
CA ARG A 283 13.11 43.31 11.01
C ARG A 283 12.39 43.11 12.34
N LEU A 284 13.05 42.47 13.31
CA LEU A 284 12.50 42.30 14.65
C LEU A 284 12.40 43.65 15.37
N PHE A 285 13.42 44.50 15.28
CA PHE A 285 13.40 45.83 15.86
C PHE A 285 12.35 46.73 15.20
N ALA A 286 12.14 46.64 13.89
CA ALA A 286 11.11 47.39 13.17
C ALA A 286 9.67 47.02 13.58
N SER A 287 9.47 45.87 14.23
CA SER A 287 8.19 45.48 14.82
C SER A 287 7.96 46.05 16.23
N LYS A 288 8.91 46.82 16.77
CA LYS A 288 8.80 47.49 18.08
C LYS A 288 7.68 48.52 18.07
N GLY A 289 6.61 48.25 18.83
CA GLY A 289 5.48 49.17 19.00
C GLY A 289 4.50 49.22 17.82
N VAL A 290 4.63 48.33 16.83
CA VAL A 290 3.76 48.26 15.65
C VAL A 290 2.98 46.95 15.69
N GLY A 291 1.64 47.02 15.57
CA GLY A 291 0.80 45.82 15.51
C GLY A 291 1.05 45.02 14.23
N ALA A 292 0.98 43.68 14.29
CA ALA A 292 1.24 42.82 13.13
C ALA A 292 0.36 43.11 11.89
N GLY A 293 -0.78 43.81 12.07
CA GLY A 293 -1.66 44.26 10.98
C GLY A 293 -1.21 45.56 10.28
N GLU A 294 -0.32 46.34 10.89
CA GLU A 294 0.25 47.58 10.32
C GLU A 294 1.55 47.32 9.54
N LEU A 295 2.18 46.17 9.78
CA LEU A 295 3.31 45.69 8.98
C LEU A 295 2.77 45.20 7.62
N GLY A 296 3.22 45.83 6.53
CA GLY A 296 2.74 45.54 5.18
C GLY A 296 2.80 44.05 4.84
N ARG A 297 1.94 43.59 3.90
CA ARG A 297 1.84 42.18 3.47
C ARG A 297 3.18 41.54 3.10
N ASP A 298 4.17 42.33 2.68
CA ASP A 298 5.52 41.89 2.35
C ASP A 298 6.40 41.56 3.57
N ALA A 299 6.07 42.03 4.77
CA ALA A 299 6.80 41.71 6.01
C ALA A 299 6.32 40.40 6.66
N LEU A 300 5.07 40.01 6.38
CA LEU A 300 4.44 38.79 6.89
C LEU A 300 5.00 37.53 6.21
N ALA A 301 5.14 36.45 6.99
CA ALA A 301 5.50 35.14 6.47
C ALA A 301 4.38 34.58 5.56
N LYS A 302 4.76 33.91 4.46
CA LYS A 302 3.80 33.29 3.54
C LYS A 302 3.25 32.00 4.13
N LYS A 303 2.06 32.05 4.74
CA LYS A 303 1.35 30.86 5.28
C LYS A 303 1.15 29.73 4.25
N ALA A 304 1.10 30.05 2.96
CA ALA A 304 0.95 29.06 1.89
C ALA A 304 2.19 28.16 1.71
N ASP A 305 3.39 28.67 1.99
CA ASP A 305 4.64 27.91 1.85
C ASP A 305 4.78 26.90 3.00
N ASP A 306 4.41 27.32 4.22
CA ASP A 306 4.40 26.45 5.40
C ASP A 306 3.36 25.32 5.28
N ALA A 307 2.16 25.63 4.77
CA ALA A 307 1.13 24.63 4.51
C ALA A 307 1.58 23.60 3.47
N LYS A 308 2.26 24.04 2.42
CA LYS A 308 2.80 23.17 1.36
C LYS A 308 3.92 22.27 1.89
N GLU A 309 4.83 22.81 2.70
CA GLU A 309 5.88 22.01 3.34
C GLU A 309 5.27 21.01 4.34
N HIS A 310 4.29 21.41 5.14
CA HIS A 310 3.56 20.49 6.02
C HIS A 310 2.89 19.34 5.26
N ALA A 311 2.21 19.64 4.15
CA ALA A 311 1.59 18.62 3.31
C ALA A 311 2.64 17.67 2.71
N ARG A 312 3.79 18.20 2.28
CA ARG A 312 4.91 17.39 1.77
C ARG A 312 5.47 16.46 2.85
N ILE A 313 5.65 16.98 4.07
CA ILE A 313 6.13 16.21 5.22
C ILE A 313 5.15 15.10 5.59
N SER A 314 3.86 15.43 5.68
CA SER A 314 2.80 14.45 5.98
C SER A 314 2.77 13.34 4.93
N ALA A 315 2.78 13.69 3.63
CA ALA A 315 2.79 12.71 2.55
C ALA A 315 4.02 11.79 2.60
N LEU A 316 5.20 12.33 2.88
CA LEU A 316 6.42 11.54 2.99
C LEU A 316 6.39 10.62 4.22
N ALA A 317 5.93 11.13 5.37
CA ALA A 317 5.80 10.36 6.59
C ALA A 317 4.82 9.18 6.42
N LYS A 318 3.69 9.41 5.74
CA LYS A 318 2.73 8.35 5.41
C LYS A 318 3.34 7.27 4.52
N LEU A 319 4.12 7.66 3.51
CA LEU A 319 4.83 6.72 2.65
C LEU A 319 5.83 5.85 3.44
N GLU A 320 6.62 6.47 4.33
CA GLU A 320 7.51 5.76 5.26
C GLU A 320 6.72 4.84 6.21
N GLY A 321 5.54 5.27 6.66
CA GLY A 321 4.61 4.50 7.47
C GLY A 321 4.10 3.24 6.79
N HIS A 322 3.68 3.37 5.53
CA HIS A 322 3.20 2.24 4.71
C HIS A 322 4.29 1.19 4.54
N ILE A 323 5.52 1.60 4.23
CA ILE A 323 6.65 0.67 4.09
C ILE A 323 6.95 -0.02 5.42
N ARG A 324 6.96 0.71 6.54
CA ARG A 324 7.17 0.11 7.87
C ARG A 324 6.10 -0.91 8.20
N CYS A 325 4.84 -0.60 7.87
CA CYS A 325 3.72 -1.50 8.08
C CYS A 325 3.91 -2.82 7.31
N ILE A 326 4.22 -2.75 6.01
CA ILE A 326 4.43 -3.95 5.20
C ILE A 326 5.72 -4.68 5.62
N GLY A 327 6.78 -3.95 5.93
CA GLY A 327 8.05 -4.54 6.43
C GLY A 327 7.86 -5.35 7.71
N ASN A 328 6.96 -4.93 8.60
CA ASN A 328 6.58 -5.71 9.78
C ASN A 328 5.77 -6.97 9.42
N LEU A 329 4.88 -6.90 8.43
CA LEU A 329 4.10 -8.05 7.96
C LEU A 329 4.98 -9.09 7.25
N LEU A 330 6.05 -8.66 6.61
CA LEU A 330 7.02 -9.48 5.88
C LEU A 330 8.27 -9.84 6.70
N GLY A 331 8.15 -9.85 8.04
CA GLY A 331 9.28 -10.15 8.93
C GLY A 331 9.88 -11.54 8.68
N GLU A 332 9.04 -12.55 8.46
CA GLU A 332 9.46 -13.93 8.18
C GLU A 332 10.21 -14.03 6.86
N GLU A 333 9.67 -13.43 5.79
CA GLU A 333 10.28 -13.40 4.47
C GLU A 333 11.58 -12.61 4.47
N ARG A 334 11.65 -11.51 5.25
CA ARG A 334 12.88 -10.74 5.45
C ARG A 334 13.97 -11.59 6.09
N ASP A 335 13.65 -12.28 7.17
CA ASP A 335 14.62 -13.09 7.91
C ASP A 335 15.07 -14.29 7.05
N ALA A 336 14.14 -14.94 6.35
CA ALA A 336 14.44 -16.01 5.41
C ALA A 336 15.35 -15.54 4.25
N THR A 337 15.11 -14.33 3.72
CA THR A 337 15.93 -13.73 2.66
C THR A 337 17.34 -13.49 3.17
N ARG A 338 17.46 -12.93 4.37
CA ARG A 338 18.75 -12.65 4.99
C ARG A 338 19.57 -13.93 5.20
N GLU A 339 18.96 -14.96 5.77
CA GLU A 339 19.62 -16.27 5.96
C GLU A 339 20.04 -16.88 4.61
N ASN A 340 19.21 -16.77 3.58
CA ASN A 340 19.52 -17.26 2.24
C ASN A 340 20.74 -16.55 1.64
N VAL A 341 20.82 -15.23 1.80
CA VAL A 341 21.96 -14.42 1.34
C VAL A 341 23.23 -14.78 2.10
N GLU A 342 23.18 -14.87 3.44
CA GLU A 342 24.30 -15.28 4.28
C GLU A 342 24.82 -16.67 3.88
N ARG A 343 23.91 -17.62 3.61
CA ARG A 343 24.24 -18.97 3.14
C ARG A 343 24.88 -18.96 1.75
N LYS A 344 24.37 -18.15 0.81
CA LYS A 344 24.96 -17.98 -0.53
C LYS A 344 26.38 -17.38 -0.44
N GLN A 345 26.58 -16.39 0.42
CA GLN A 345 27.89 -15.77 0.64
C GLN A 345 28.90 -16.74 1.27
N ALA A 346 28.49 -17.53 2.26
CA ALA A 346 29.35 -18.52 2.90
C ALA A 346 29.81 -19.61 1.92
N ARG A 347 28.93 -20.07 1.02
CA ARG A 347 29.29 -21.03 -0.04
C ARG A 347 30.28 -20.45 -1.03
N ALA A 348 30.03 -19.23 -1.51
CA ALA A 348 30.95 -18.57 -2.43
C ALA A 348 32.33 -18.31 -1.80
N ALA A 349 32.40 -18.05 -0.49
CA ALA A 349 33.68 -17.95 0.21
C ALA A 349 34.40 -19.30 0.29
N GLY A 350 33.71 -20.37 0.67
CA GLY A 350 34.30 -21.72 0.76
C GLY A 350 34.71 -22.29 -0.61
N GLU A 351 33.92 -22.07 -1.66
CA GLU A 351 34.27 -22.48 -3.03
C GLU A 351 35.52 -21.74 -3.55
N ASN A 352 35.70 -20.46 -3.20
CA ASN A 352 36.92 -19.72 -3.53
C ASN A 352 38.12 -20.14 -2.67
N GLU A 353 37.91 -20.55 -1.41
CA GLU A 353 38.98 -21.10 -0.57
C GLU A 353 39.44 -22.48 -1.08
N ASP A 354 38.52 -23.33 -1.52
CA ASP A 354 38.83 -24.62 -2.15
C ASP A 354 39.59 -24.44 -3.49
N ASP A 355 39.25 -23.42 -4.29
CA ASP A 355 39.96 -23.06 -5.53
C ASP A 355 41.36 -22.43 -5.26
N GLU A 356 41.56 -21.73 -4.14
CA GLU A 356 42.86 -21.19 -3.72
C GLU A 356 43.76 -22.25 -3.05
N GLU A 357 43.18 -23.28 -2.44
CA GLU A 357 43.90 -24.41 -1.84
C GLU A 357 44.27 -25.51 -2.84
N GLU A 358 43.78 -25.49 -4.10
CA GLU A 358 44.36 -26.33 -5.16
C GLU A 358 45.76 -25.79 -5.53
N PRO A 359 46.87 -26.44 -5.12
CA PRO A 359 48.18 -26.00 -5.55
C PRO A 359 48.26 -26.13 -7.06
N GLN A 360 48.72 -25.08 -7.74
CA GLN A 360 49.30 -25.17 -9.08
C GLN A 360 50.30 -26.33 -9.08
N ALA A 361 49.86 -27.48 -9.56
CA ALA A 361 50.72 -28.60 -9.85
C ALA A 361 51.57 -28.20 -11.05
N CYS A 362 52.69 -27.55 -10.77
CA CYS A 362 53.84 -27.51 -11.67
C CYS A 362 54.28 -28.96 -11.91
N GLY A 363 54.04 -29.44 -13.14
CA GLY A 363 54.52 -30.72 -13.66
C GLY A 363 54.50 -30.70 -15.17
#